data_AF-A0ABD5WGR0-F1
#
_entry.id   AF-A0ABD5WGR0-F1
#
_cell.length_a   1.000
_cell.length_b   1.000
_cell.length_c   1.000
_cell.angle_alpha   90.00
_cell.angle_beta   90.00
_cell.angle_gamma   90.00
#
_symmetry.space_group_name_H-M   'P 1'
#
loop_
_entity.id
_entity.type
_entity.pdbx_description
1 polymer ?
#
loop_
_entity_poly.entity_id
_entity_poly.type
_entity_poly.pdbx_seq_one_letter_code
_entity_poly.pdbx_strand_id
1 'polypeptide(L)'
;MHWERRRDLEGGKELGIWLLVDDDGGVERELYVESHEYRGGDFDVYTTADDEWTHEGEFETSEEAFARALDLLDERSHPRESDDGS
;
A
#
# COMPACT_ATOMS: atom_id res chain seq x y z
N MET A 1 2.41 14.09 8.94
CA MET A 1 1.87 12.89 8.29
C MET A 1 3.01 12.15 7.63
N HIS A 2 3.11 10.84 7.85
CA HIS A 2 4.14 9.99 7.28
C HIS A 2 3.54 8.64 6.88
N TRP A 3 4.15 7.99 5.89
CA TRP A 3 3.73 6.65 5.48
C TRP A 3 4.50 5.58 6.24
N GLU A 4 3.79 4.76 7.01
CA GLU A 4 4.33 3.57 7.67
C GLU A 4 4.05 2.34 6.81
N ARG A 5 5.06 1.47 6.64
CA ARG A 5 4.88 0.19 5.95
C ARG A 5 4.52 -0.89 6.97
N ARG A 6 3.34 -1.47 6.82
CA ARG A 6 2.94 -2.67 7.56
C ARG A 6 3.13 -3.90 6.68
N ARG A 7 3.85 -4.88 7.20
CA ARG A 7 3.86 -6.25 6.65
C ARG A 7 2.83 -7.05 7.43
N ASP A 8 1.59 -6.98 7.01
CA ASP A 8 0.60 -7.95 7.50
C ASP A 8 0.68 -9.20 6.62
N LEU A 9 0.73 -10.37 7.26
CA LEU A 9 0.88 -11.68 6.63
C LEU A 9 -0.30 -12.58 7.03
N GLU A 10 -1.50 -12.01 7.19
CA GLU A 10 -2.68 -12.81 7.45
C GLU A 10 -3.14 -13.51 6.16
N GLY A 11 -3.17 -14.84 6.18
CA GLY A 11 -3.68 -15.63 5.05
C GLY A 11 -2.77 -15.79 3.82
N GLY A 12 -1.58 -15.17 3.81
CA GLY A 12 -0.54 -15.39 2.79
C GLY A 12 -0.78 -14.75 1.42
N LYS A 13 -1.60 -13.69 1.34
CA LYS A 13 -2.04 -13.06 0.08
C LYS A 13 -1.86 -11.54 0.01
N GLU A 14 -1.52 -10.91 1.13
CA GLU A 14 -1.30 -9.47 1.20
C GLU A 14 0.21 -9.21 1.20
N LEU A 15 0.70 -8.50 0.18
CA LEU A 15 2.14 -8.34 -0.02
C LEU A 15 2.67 -7.05 0.59
N GLY A 16 1.86 -6.00 0.63
CA GLY A 16 2.26 -4.71 1.19
C GLY A 16 1.08 -3.83 1.58
N ILE A 17 1.12 -3.32 2.80
CA ILE A 17 0.19 -2.32 3.30
C ILE A 17 1.00 -1.09 3.72
N TRP A 18 0.50 0.09 3.39
CA TRP A 18 1.04 1.35 3.87
C TRP A 18 -0.07 2.18 4.50
N LEU A 19 0.22 2.78 5.64
CA LEU A 19 -0.71 3.62 6.39
C LEU A 19 -0.15 5.04 6.42
N LEU A 20 -0.94 6.01 5.98
CA LEU A 20 -0.63 7.42 6.14
C LEU A 20 -1.12 7.83 7.52
N VAL A 21 -0.21 7.91 8.46
CA VAL A 21 -0.49 8.32 9.83
C VAL A 21 -0.20 9.80 10.01
N ASP A 22 -1.05 10.48 10.76
CA ASP A 22 -0.84 11.86 11.19
C ASP A 22 0.05 11.92 12.46
N ASP A 23 0.31 13.13 12.96
CA ASP A 23 1.21 13.34 14.12
C ASP A 23 0.62 12.81 15.44
N ASP A 24 -0.70 12.69 15.53
CA ASP A 24 -1.44 12.12 16.67
C ASP A 24 -1.61 10.59 16.57
N GLY A 25 -1.14 9.98 15.47
CA GLY A 25 -1.22 8.54 15.22
C GLY A 25 -2.56 8.06 14.65
N GLY A 26 -3.42 8.95 14.16
CA GLY A 26 -4.59 8.61 13.38
C GLY A 26 -4.21 8.20 11.96
N VAL A 27 -4.95 7.24 11.39
CA VAL A 27 -4.75 6.77 10.01
C VAL A 27 -5.69 7.57 9.10
N GLU A 28 -5.11 8.36 8.22
CA GLU A 28 -5.86 9.19 7.25
C GLU A 28 -6.14 8.43 5.94
N ARG A 29 -5.23 7.54 5.56
CA ARG A 29 -5.30 6.79 4.31
C ARG A 29 -4.54 5.49 4.43
N GLU A 30 -4.97 4.50 3.67
CA GLU A 30 -4.29 3.22 3.58
C GLU A 30 -4.09 2.85 2.11
N LEU A 31 -3.00 2.17 1.82
CA LEU A 31 -2.65 1.68 0.50
C LEU A 31 -2.35 0.19 0.59
N TYR A 32 -2.96 -0.58 -0.29
CA TYR A 32 -2.92 -2.04 -0.29
C TYR A 32 -2.40 -2.56 -1.62
N VAL A 33 -1.55 -3.59 -1.54
CA VAL A 33 -1.16 -4.44 -2.68
C VAL A 33 -1.61 -5.86 -2.36
N GLU A 34 -2.65 -6.32 -3.06
CA GLU A 34 -3.23 -7.66 -2.93
C GLU A 34 -2.73 -8.57 -4.07
N SER A 35 -2.42 -9.84 -3.77
CA SER A 35 -2.18 -10.86 -4.79
C SER A 35 -3.43 -11.73 -5.03
N HIS A 36 -3.84 -11.80 -6.29
CA HIS A 36 -4.90 -12.68 -6.80
C HIS A 36 -4.30 -13.97 -7.37
N GLU A 37 -3.30 -14.54 -6.68
CA GLU A 37 -2.66 -15.81 -7.06
C GLU A 37 -3.66 -16.98 -7.14
N TYR A 38 -4.82 -16.87 -6.50
CA TYR A 38 -5.89 -17.87 -6.57
C TYR A 38 -6.75 -17.78 -7.86
N ARG A 39 -6.60 -16.73 -8.68
CA ARG A 39 -7.38 -16.50 -9.91
C ARG A 39 -6.57 -16.44 -11.20
N GLY A 40 -5.28 -16.13 -11.12
CA GLY A 40 -4.47 -15.95 -12.32
C GLY A 40 -3.05 -15.44 -12.08
N GLY A 41 -2.76 -14.93 -10.88
CA GLY A 41 -1.45 -14.35 -10.56
C GLY A 41 -1.40 -12.83 -10.72
N ASP A 42 -2.55 -12.21 -11.01
CA ASP A 42 -2.78 -10.77 -11.01
C ASP A 42 -2.57 -10.14 -9.62
N PHE A 43 -2.16 -8.88 -9.59
CA PHE A 43 -1.93 -8.07 -8.41
C PHE A 43 -2.73 -6.78 -8.53
N ASP A 44 -3.47 -6.44 -7.50
CA ASP A 44 -4.27 -5.22 -7.50
C ASP A 44 -3.76 -4.23 -6.45
N VAL A 45 -3.78 -2.96 -6.85
CA VAL A 45 -3.43 -1.84 -5.96
C VAL A 45 -4.69 -1.08 -5.63
N TYR A 46 -4.92 -0.89 -4.33
CA TYR A 46 -6.06 -0.13 -3.83
C TYR A 46 -5.59 0.95 -2.87
N THR A 47 -6.31 2.07 -2.84
CA THR A 47 -6.21 3.06 -1.77
C THR A 47 -7.55 3.21 -1.08
N THR A 48 -7.55 3.44 0.22
CA THR A 48 -8.75 3.77 0.99
C THR A 48 -8.57 5.07 1.75
N ALA A 49 -9.56 5.94 1.67
CA ALA A 49 -9.62 7.19 2.44
C ALA A 49 -11.08 7.46 2.80
N ASP A 50 -11.34 7.84 4.06
CA ASP A 50 -12.71 8.12 4.54
C ASP A 50 -13.68 6.93 4.32
N ASP A 51 -13.22 5.69 4.54
CA ASP A 51 -13.97 4.44 4.32
C ASP A 51 -14.30 4.13 2.83
N GLU A 52 -13.82 4.95 1.88
CA GLU A 52 -14.02 4.75 0.45
C GLU A 52 -12.81 4.05 -0.21
N TRP A 53 -13.09 2.93 -0.89
CA TRP A 53 -12.10 2.14 -1.62
C TRP A 53 -11.98 2.61 -3.07
N THR A 54 -10.75 2.95 -3.47
CA THR A 54 -10.37 3.31 -4.84
C THR A 54 -9.45 2.24 -5.40
N HIS A 55 -9.82 1.67 -6.56
CA HIS A 55 -8.94 0.78 -7.32
C HIS A 55 -7.99 1.61 -8.18
N GLU A 56 -6.69 1.47 -7.95
CA GLU A 56 -5.64 2.22 -8.64
C GLU A 56 -5.15 1.50 -9.89
N GLY A 57 -5.33 0.17 -9.96
CA GLY A 57 -4.99 -0.64 -11.13
C GLY A 57 -4.73 -2.11 -10.80
N GLU A 58 -4.76 -2.92 -11.86
CA GLU A 58 -4.43 -4.35 -11.89
C GLU A 58 -3.10 -4.53 -12.64
N PHE A 59 -2.23 -5.42 -12.15
CA PHE A 59 -0.88 -5.66 -12.64
C PHE A 59 -0.58 -7.15 -12.72
N GLU A 60 0.23 -7.56 -13.69
CA GLU A 60 0.57 -8.98 -13.89
C GLU A 60 1.69 -9.44 -12.94
N THR A 61 2.49 -8.52 -12.41
CA THR A 61 3.61 -8.83 -11.52
C THR A 61 3.60 -8.00 -10.24
N SER A 62 4.13 -8.58 -9.17
CA SER A 62 4.24 -7.88 -7.90
C SER A 62 5.16 -6.66 -8.02
N GLU A 63 6.26 -6.76 -8.77
CA GLU A 63 7.18 -5.63 -8.97
C GLU A 63 6.46 -4.40 -9.56
N GLU A 64 5.57 -4.60 -10.53
CA GLU A 64 4.75 -3.53 -11.11
C GLU A 64 3.75 -2.95 -10.12
N ALA A 65 3.02 -3.81 -9.39
CA ALA A 65 2.07 -3.37 -8.36
C ALA A 65 2.76 -2.57 -7.25
N PHE A 66 3.92 -3.04 -6.79
CA PHE A 66 4.74 -2.32 -5.80
C PHE A 66 5.30 -1.03 -6.38
N ALA A 67 5.76 -1.01 -7.63
CA ALA A 67 6.22 0.22 -8.26
C ALA A 67 5.10 1.28 -8.31
N ARG A 68 3.87 0.88 -8.67
CA ARG A 68 2.71 1.78 -8.65
C ARG A 68 2.37 2.24 -7.23
N ALA A 69 2.39 1.33 -6.26
CA ALA A 69 2.19 1.67 -4.86
C ALA A 69 3.23 2.71 -4.39
N LEU A 70 4.51 2.54 -4.72
CA LEU A 70 5.56 3.48 -4.35
C LEU A 70 5.39 4.84 -5.03
N ASP A 71 5.01 4.84 -6.31
CA ASP A 71 4.71 6.05 -7.08
C ASP A 71 3.55 6.84 -6.47
N LEU A 72 2.47 6.18 -6.08
CA LEU A 72 1.34 6.79 -5.37
C LEU A 72 1.75 7.43 -4.04
N LEU A 73 2.75 6.89 -3.36
CA LEU A 73 3.24 7.43 -2.10
C LEU A 73 4.09 8.69 -2.34
N ASP A 74 4.84 8.74 -3.45
CA ASP A 74 5.68 9.89 -3.86
C ASP A 74 4.85 11.03 -4.47
N GLU A 75 3.96 10.71 -5.43
CA GLU A 75 3.06 11.66 -6.09
C GLU A 75 2.23 12.47 -5.08
N ARG A 76 1.88 11.85 -3.94
CA ARG A 76 1.03 12.45 -2.90
C ARG A 76 1.81 13.31 -1.90
N SER A 77 3.12 13.54 -2.07
CA SER A 77 3.94 14.52 -1.33
C SER A 77 3.89 14.45 0.21
N HIS A 78 3.79 13.25 0.78
CA HIS A 78 3.97 13.05 2.23
C HIS A 78 5.32 12.36 2.47
N PRO A 79 6.18 12.90 3.35
CA PRO A 79 7.48 12.30 3.61
C PRO A 79 7.32 10.86 4.09
N ARG A 80 8.04 9.94 3.46
CA ARG A 80 8.12 8.55 3.89
C ARG A 80 9.09 8.47 5.06
N GLU A 81 8.67 7.93 6.21
CA GLU A 81 9.65 7.56 7.24
C GLU A 81 10.53 6.47 6.62
N SER A 82 11.82 6.79 6.50
CA SER A 82 12.80 5.82 6.03
C SER A 82 13.06 4.88 7.19
N ASP A 83 12.70 3.61 7.03
CA ASP A 83 13.18 2.52 7.88
C ASP A 83 14.70 2.38 7.65
N ASP A 84 15.49 3.29 8.23
CA ASP A 84 16.93 3.14 8.41
C ASP A 84 17.11 2.40 9.74
N GLY A 85 17.09 1.07 9.64
CA GLY A 85 17.36 0.18 10.77
C GLY A 85 18.73 0.48 11.40
N SER A 86 18.73 0.74 12.70
CA SER A 86 19.92 0.68 13.57
C SER A 86 20.04 -0.69 14.25
#